data_AF-A0A8I1TY84-F1
#
_entry.id   AF-A0A8I1TY84-F1
#
_cell.length_a   1.000
_cell.length_b   1.000
_cell.length_c   1.000
_cell.angle_alpha   90.00
_cell.angle_beta   90.00
_cell.angle_gamma   90.00
#
_symmetry.space_group_name_H-M   'P 1'
#
loop_
_entity.id
_entity.type
_entity.pdbx_description
1 polymer ?
#
loop_
_entity_poly.entity_id
_entity_poly.type
_entity_poly.pdbx_seq_one_letter_code
_entity_poly.pdbx_strand_id
1 'polypeptide(L)'
;MTLAVARTCISSGLRLLPLGPTIGYHVGKATYPQPSAPERTPDRHRQDWGRFDTLGCTYYVAETPETAFAEVLAFFKLPNGALDPLADIADALGISRAQAIAYVVEDWEAIESDFRGVGAVPAEWRTSRRLYEVQLEDDGWVVDIQHPDSIAALEAAHEGRIARWLAQQGVPALTVSTLTSENRLVTTMLAELIREAVLDDGTSPRGVHFGSKHGGAWCRGIWIPESAPPAPRAVILSETLIAIDDPALLTTARRFRLDVG
;
A
#
# COMPACT_ATOMS: atom_id res chain seq x y z
N MET A 1 -25.87 3.68 19.39
CA MET A 1 -25.36 4.36 18.19
C MET A 1 -25.64 3.47 17.00
N THR A 2 -26.36 3.96 16.00
CA THR A 2 -26.46 3.31 14.69
C THR A 2 -25.09 3.35 14.04
N LEU A 3 -24.57 2.19 13.62
CA LEU A 3 -23.32 2.14 12.87
C LEU A 3 -23.45 2.98 11.60
N ALA A 4 -22.50 3.88 11.37
CA ALA A 4 -22.43 4.63 10.13
C ALA A 4 -22.31 3.65 8.95
N VAL A 5 -23.10 3.86 7.89
CA VAL A 5 -23.14 2.98 6.71
C VAL A 5 -22.44 3.67 5.55
N ALA A 6 -21.85 2.86 4.67
CA ALA A 6 -21.24 3.33 3.43
C ALA A 6 -22.20 4.23 2.63
N ARG A 7 -21.72 5.41 2.23
CA ARG A 7 -22.53 6.43 1.56
C ARG A 7 -21.67 7.30 0.65
N THR A 8 -22.31 8.03 -0.24
CA THR A 8 -21.64 9.04 -1.06
C THR A 8 -21.79 10.39 -0.39
N CYS A 9 -20.68 11.11 -0.24
CA CYS A 9 -20.66 12.44 0.35
C CYS A 9 -21.34 13.42 -0.58
N ILE A 10 -22.23 14.27 -0.08
CA ILE A 10 -22.95 15.24 -0.90
C ILE A 10 -22.00 16.38 -1.30
N SER A 11 -21.19 16.87 -0.36
CA SER A 11 -20.25 17.99 -0.58
C SER A 11 -19.12 17.66 -1.54
N SER A 12 -18.50 16.49 -1.39
CA SER A 12 -17.30 16.11 -2.14
C SER A 12 -17.56 15.12 -3.26
N GLY A 13 -18.71 14.45 -3.29
CA GLY A 13 -19.00 13.35 -4.21
C GLY A 13 -18.23 12.05 -3.92
N LEU A 14 -17.35 12.04 -2.92
CA LEU A 14 -16.51 10.88 -2.60
C LEU A 14 -17.33 9.76 -1.94
N ARG A 15 -17.01 8.50 -2.27
CA ARG A 15 -17.59 7.33 -1.61
C ARG A 15 -16.92 7.12 -0.25
N LEU A 16 -17.71 7.21 0.81
CA LEU A 16 -17.26 7.08 2.19
C LEU A 16 -17.60 5.72 2.76
N LEU A 17 -16.66 5.13 3.48
CA LEU A 17 -16.83 3.94 4.32
C LEU A 17 -16.46 4.28 5.76
N PRO A 18 -17.16 3.73 6.77
CA PRO A 18 -16.77 3.92 8.17
C PRO A 18 -15.36 3.35 8.41
N LEU A 19 -14.53 4.09 9.15
CA LEU A 19 -13.18 3.65 9.50
C LEU A 19 -13.22 2.53 10.54
N GLY A 20 -13.85 2.74 11.69
CA GLY A 20 -13.83 1.81 12.81
C GLY A 20 -15.20 1.55 13.47
N PRO A 21 -15.29 0.51 14.32
CA PRO A 21 -14.25 -0.49 14.58
C PRO A 21 -14.09 -1.46 13.39
N THR A 22 -12.86 -1.69 12.93
CA THR A 22 -12.56 -2.66 11.86
C THR A 22 -11.20 -3.29 12.12
N ILE A 23 -11.10 -4.61 12.00
CA ILE A 23 -9.83 -5.34 12.10
C ILE A 23 -9.11 -5.35 10.75
N GLY A 24 -7.80 -5.17 10.79
CA GLY A 24 -6.90 -5.38 9.67
C GLY A 24 -5.54 -5.92 10.13
N TYR A 25 -4.67 -6.17 9.16
CA TYR A 25 -3.38 -6.82 9.35
C TYR A 25 -2.27 -6.02 8.68
N HIS A 26 -1.12 -5.92 9.35
CA HIS A 26 0.07 -5.25 8.86
C HIS A 26 1.29 -6.16 8.98
N VAL A 27 2.14 -6.22 7.96
CA VAL A 27 3.44 -6.88 8.04
C VAL A 27 4.52 -5.80 8.12
N GLY A 28 5.24 -5.75 9.24
CA GLY A 28 6.22 -4.71 9.52
C GLY A 28 7.50 -5.26 10.15
N LYS A 29 8.61 -4.52 10.02
CA LYS A 29 9.87 -4.87 10.70
C LYS A 29 9.71 -4.68 12.21
N ALA A 30 10.12 -5.68 12.98
CA ALA A 30 10.02 -5.69 14.44
C ALA A 30 10.91 -4.65 15.13
N THR A 31 11.90 -4.11 14.39
CA THR A 31 12.82 -3.08 14.89
C THR A 31 12.18 -1.70 15.02
N TYR A 32 11.01 -1.47 14.41
CA TYR A 32 10.30 -0.19 14.49
C TYR A 32 9.10 -0.29 15.46
N PRO A 33 8.84 0.75 16.28
CA PRO A 33 7.65 0.79 17.12
C PRO A 33 6.38 0.77 16.25
N GLN A 34 5.29 0.18 16.71
CA GLN A 34 4.04 0.10 15.93
C GLN A 34 2.89 0.89 16.58
N PRO A 35 1.99 1.50 15.78
CA PRO A 35 2.05 1.61 14.32
C PRO A 35 3.18 2.56 13.87
N SER A 36 3.99 2.13 12.89
CA SER A 36 5.01 2.98 12.25
C SER A 36 4.85 3.02 10.75
N ALA A 37 5.07 4.21 10.21
CA ALA A 37 5.19 4.47 8.80
C ALA A 37 6.36 5.45 8.57
N PRO A 38 7.04 5.37 7.42
CA PRO A 38 8.03 6.38 7.06
C PRO A 38 7.36 7.74 6.90
N GLU A 39 8.00 8.78 7.42
CA GLU A 39 7.58 10.16 7.22
C GLU A 39 7.87 10.59 5.78
N ARG A 40 6.88 11.23 5.16
CA ARG A 40 6.95 11.78 3.81
C ARG A 40 7.08 13.29 3.89
N THR A 41 8.19 13.76 3.36
CA THR A 41 8.58 15.16 3.34
C THR A 41 8.71 15.64 1.89
N PRO A 42 8.54 16.95 1.62
CA PRO A 42 8.51 17.47 0.24
C PRO A 42 9.82 17.30 -0.56
N ASP A 43 10.94 17.02 0.10
CA ASP A 43 12.27 16.83 -0.50
C ASP A 43 12.49 15.44 -1.10
N ARG A 44 11.65 14.45 -0.75
CA ARG A 44 11.76 13.11 -1.33
C ARG A 44 10.93 12.96 -2.60
N HIS A 45 11.49 12.26 -3.58
CA HIS A 45 10.78 11.99 -4.82
C HIS A 45 9.58 11.07 -4.58
N ARG A 46 8.40 11.45 -5.10
CA ARG A 46 7.13 10.72 -4.88
C ARG A 46 7.15 9.28 -5.40
N GLN A 47 8.05 8.96 -6.33
CA GLN A 47 8.20 7.60 -6.84
C GLN A 47 8.67 6.61 -5.76
N ASP A 48 9.30 7.10 -4.70
CA ASP A 48 9.79 6.28 -3.57
C ASP A 48 8.73 6.11 -2.48
N TRP A 49 7.52 6.65 -2.70
CA TRP A 49 6.43 6.62 -1.73
C TRP A 49 5.50 5.42 -1.96
N GLY A 50 4.73 5.11 -0.92
CA GLY A 50 3.56 4.25 -1.03
C GLY A 50 2.50 4.87 -1.93
N ARG A 51 1.66 4.02 -2.51
CA ARG A 51 0.72 4.41 -3.58
C ARG A 51 -0.21 5.56 -3.17
N PHE A 52 -0.66 5.58 -1.93
CA PHE A 52 -1.59 6.58 -1.41
C PHE A 52 -0.99 7.37 -0.24
N ASP A 53 0.34 7.49 -0.24
CA ASP A 53 1.03 8.33 0.70
C ASP A 53 0.71 9.81 0.43
N THR A 54 0.69 10.57 1.52
CA THR A 54 0.62 12.03 1.54
C THR A 54 1.70 12.52 2.51
N LEU A 55 1.95 13.83 2.57
CA LEU A 55 2.89 14.41 3.55
C LEU A 55 2.59 13.95 4.98
N GLY A 56 3.64 13.69 5.77
CA GLY A 56 3.54 13.02 7.06
C GLY A 56 3.55 11.49 6.92
N CYS A 57 2.76 10.77 7.71
CA CYS A 57 2.84 9.31 7.81
C CYS A 57 1.58 8.63 7.26
N THR A 58 1.75 7.52 6.53
CA THR A 58 0.63 6.69 6.03
C THR A 58 0.80 5.24 6.46
N TYR A 59 -0.11 4.73 7.29
CA TYR A 59 -0.08 3.37 7.80
C TYR A 59 -1.01 2.46 7.00
N TYR A 60 -0.44 1.40 6.43
CA TYR A 60 -1.18 0.47 5.60
C TYR A 60 -1.59 -0.79 6.36
N VAL A 61 -2.85 -1.15 6.22
CA VAL A 61 -3.43 -2.39 6.72
C VAL A 61 -4.19 -3.11 5.63
N ALA A 62 -4.27 -4.43 5.70
CA ALA A 62 -5.05 -5.28 4.82
C ALA A 62 -6.16 -6.00 5.59
N GLU A 63 -7.23 -6.39 4.92
CA GLU A 63 -8.36 -7.11 5.54
C GLU A 63 -7.94 -8.46 6.13
N THR A 64 -7.02 -9.15 5.47
CA THR A 64 -6.62 -10.53 5.82
C THR A 64 -5.10 -10.64 5.92
N PRO A 65 -4.59 -11.59 6.74
CA PRO A 65 -3.16 -11.89 6.78
C PRO A 65 -2.60 -12.24 5.40
N GLU A 66 -3.35 -13.00 4.60
CA GLU A 66 -2.99 -13.37 3.22
C GLU A 66 -2.77 -12.14 2.34
N THR A 67 -3.64 -11.13 2.46
CA THR A 67 -3.49 -9.89 1.68
C THR A 67 -2.36 -9.03 2.21
N ALA A 68 -2.14 -9.00 3.53
CA ALA A 68 -0.99 -8.33 4.12
C ALA A 68 0.33 -8.94 3.62
N PHE A 69 0.43 -10.28 3.59
CA PHE A 69 1.57 -10.98 2.99
C PHE A 69 1.69 -10.72 1.50
N ALA A 70 0.58 -10.71 0.76
CA ALA A 70 0.59 -10.49 -0.69
C ALA A 70 1.18 -9.12 -1.07
N GLU A 71 0.88 -8.05 -0.33
CA GLU A 71 1.41 -6.71 -0.59
C GLU A 71 2.93 -6.64 -0.41
N VAL A 72 3.46 -7.27 0.64
CA VAL A 72 4.91 -7.24 0.93
C VAL A 72 5.72 -8.28 0.14
N LEU A 73 5.11 -9.40 -0.24
CA LEU A 73 5.77 -10.44 -1.02
C LEU A 73 5.73 -10.20 -2.53
N ALA A 74 4.90 -9.26 -3.00
CA ALA A 74 4.78 -8.94 -4.42
C ALA A 74 6.11 -8.57 -5.08
N PHE A 75 7.03 -7.97 -4.32
CA PHE A 75 8.36 -7.58 -4.79
C PHE A 75 9.28 -8.77 -5.12
N PHE A 76 9.01 -9.95 -4.55
CA PHE A 76 9.78 -11.16 -4.85
C PHE A 76 9.26 -11.92 -6.08
N LYS A 77 8.12 -11.50 -6.65
CA LYS A 77 7.50 -12.19 -7.80
C LYS A 77 8.43 -12.17 -9.01
N LEU A 78 8.51 -13.32 -9.68
CA LEU A 78 9.14 -13.42 -10.98
C LEU A 78 8.33 -12.60 -12.01
N PRO A 79 8.98 -11.74 -12.81
CA PRO A 79 8.38 -11.13 -14.00
C PRO A 79 7.72 -12.17 -14.92
N ASN A 80 6.67 -11.76 -15.63
CA ASN A 80 6.01 -12.63 -16.60
C ASN A 80 6.97 -12.97 -17.75
N GLY A 81 6.95 -14.23 -18.20
CA GLY A 81 7.83 -14.72 -19.27
C GLY A 81 9.24 -15.09 -18.82
N ALA A 82 9.64 -14.69 -17.61
CA ALA A 82 10.93 -15.03 -17.06
C ALA A 82 10.93 -16.44 -16.45
N LEU A 83 11.71 -17.34 -17.05
CA LEU A 83 12.14 -18.59 -16.40
C LEU A 83 13.35 -18.33 -15.47
N ASP A 84 14.21 -17.39 -15.86
CA ASP A 84 15.29 -16.80 -15.06
C ASP A 84 15.38 -15.29 -15.39
N PRO A 85 14.66 -14.42 -14.67
CA PRO A 85 14.52 -13.00 -15.02
C PRO A 85 15.84 -12.24 -14.98
N LEU A 86 16.81 -12.77 -14.26
CA LEU A 86 18.14 -12.19 -14.12
C LEU A 86 19.06 -12.59 -15.28
N ALA A 87 18.75 -13.65 -16.02
CA ALA A 87 19.48 -14.02 -17.24
C ALA A 87 19.19 -13.03 -18.38
N ASP A 88 17.92 -12.68 -18.62
CA ASP A 88 17.55 -11.73 -19.67
C ASP A 88 18.10 -10.31 -19.39
N ILE A 89 18.10 -9.90 -18.11
CA ILE A 89 18.70 -8.63 -17.67
C ILE A 89 20.22 -8.65 -17.82
N ALA A 90 20.86 -9.77 -17.44
CA ALA A 90 22.30 -9.95 -17.61
C ALA A 90 22.70 -9.85 -19.09
N ASP A 91 21.95 -10.53 -19.97
CA ASP A 91 22.17 -10.51 -21.42
C ASP A 91 21.95 -9.12 -22.00
N ALA A 92 20.89 -8.40 -21.59
CA ALA A 92 20.60 -7.04 -22.06
C ALA A 92 21.65 -6.02 -21.62
N LEU A 93 22.22 -6.18 -20.43
CA LEU A 93 23.24 -5.29 -19.87
C LEU A 93 24.67 -5.71 -20.25
N GLY A 94 24.84 -6.84 -20.94
CA GLY A 94 26.16 -7.40 -21.27
C GLY A 94 26.99 -7.76 -20.02
N ILE A 95 26.32 -8.04 -18.90
CA ILE A 95 26.93 -8.41 -17.62
C ILE A 95 26.67 -9.90 -17.36
N SER A 96 27.45 -10.50 -16.46
CA SER A 96 27.16 -11.87 -16.03
C SER A 96 25.90 -11.93 -15.18
N ARG A 97 25.23 -13.08 -15.15
CA ARG A 97 24.12 -13.37 -14.23
C ARG A 97 24.46 -13.05 -12.77
N ALA A 98 25.68 -13.36 -12.35
CA ALA A 98 26.16 -13.05 -11.00
C ALA A 98 26.24 -11.53 -10.74
N GLN A 99 26.53 -10.73 -11.77
CA GLN A 99 26.55 -9.27 -11.69
C GLN A 99 25.14 -8.66 -11.74
N ALA A 100 24.21 -9.23 -12.51
CA ALA A 100 22.80 -8.81 -12.48
C ALA A 100 22.15 -9.12 -11.13
N ILE A 101 22.44 -10.29 -10.58
CA ILE A 101 22.13 -10.63 -9.19
C ILE A 101 22.81 -9.63 -8.26
N ALA A 102 24.11 -9.36 -8.41
CA ALA A 102 24.83 -8.40 -7.58
C ALA A 102 24.22 -7.00 -7.62
N TYR A 103 23.71 -6.49 -8.74
CA TYR A 103 23.05 -5.17 -8.78
C TYR A 103 21.69 -5.14 -8.09
N VAL A 104 20.88 -6.20 -8.24
CA VAL A 104 19.65 -6.35 -7.47
C VAL A 104 20.00 -6.60 -5.99
N VAL A 105 21.07 -7.32 -5.71
CA VAL A 105 21.56 -7.59 -4.35
C VAL A 105 22.17 -6.33 -3.75
N GLU A 106 22.85 -5.43 -4.45
CA GLU A 106 23.48 -4.23 -3.88
C GLU A 106 22.41 -3.24 -3.37
N ASP A 107 21.33 -3.07 -4.14
CA ASP A 107 20.14 -2.30 -3.74
C ASP A 107 19.42 -2.93 -2.53
N TRP A 108 19.53 -4.25 -2.35
CA TRP A 108 18.84 -5.01 -1.30
C TRP A 108 19.71 -5.38 -0.10
N GLU A 109 21.03 -5.57 -0.22
CA GLU A 109 22.03 -5.80 0.85
C GLU A 109 22.21 -4.54 1.68
N ALA A 110 21.97 -3.37 1.09
CA ALA A 110 21.78 -2.13 1.84
C ALA A 110 20.59 -2.19 2.82
N ILE A 111 19.69 -3.19 2.69
CA ILE A 111 18.42 -3.31 3.41
C ILE A 111 18.27 -4.66 4.17
N GLU A 112 18.73 -5.80 3.63
CA GLU A 112 18.67 -7.18 4.17
C GLU A 112 19.81 -8.05 3.61
N SER A 113 20.54 -8.73 4.50
CA SER A 113 21.89 -9.27 4.22
C SER A 113 21.93 -10.69 3.64
N ASP A 114 20.81 -11.42 3.63
CA ASP A 114 20.72 -12.83 3.25
C ASP A 114 19.91 -13.10 1.97
N PHE A 115 19.71 -12.08 1.12
CA PHE A 115 18.90 -12.18 -0.10
C PHE A 115 19.44 -13.22 -1.11
N ARG A 116 18.59 -14.18 -1.52
CA ARG A 116 18.96 -15.31 -2.41
C ARG A 116 18.52 -15.14 -3.88
N GLY A 117 17.94 -14.00 -4.25
CA GLY A 117 17.46 -13.71 -5.61
C GLY A 117 15.94 -13.74 -5.77
N VAL A 118 15.46 -13.30 -6.93
CA VAL A 118 14.01 -13.25 -7.26
C VAL A 118 13.40 -14.66 -7.27
N GLY A 119 12.19 -14.82 -6.76
CA GLY A 119 11.53 -16.12 -6.62
C GLY A 119 11.82 -16.86 -5.31
N ALA A 120 12.73 -16.35 -4.47
CA ALA A 120 12.98 -16.85 -3.12
C ALA A 120 12.84 -15.71 -2.10
N VAL A 121 12.20 -15.99 -0.97
CA VAL A 121 12.09 -15.07 0.16
C VAL A 121 13.18 -15.43 1.18
N PRO A 122 14.04 -14.48 1.59
CA PRO A 122 15.11 -14.77 2.54
C PRO A 122 14.57 -15.14 3.92
N ALA A 123 15.33 -15.93 4.68
CA ALA A 123 14.89 -16.33 6.02
C ALA A 123 14.85 -15.11 6.96
N GLU A 124 15.79 -14.18 6.81
CA GLU A 124 15.83 -12.90 7.54
C GLU A 124 14.56 -12.09 7.32
N TRP A 125 13.94 -12.16 6.14
CA TRP A 125 12.71 -11.43 5.87
C TRP A 125 11.60 -11.80 6.86
N ARG A 126 11.43 -13.10 7.16
CA ARG A 126 10.44 -13.61 8.12
C ARG A 126 10.84 -13.33 9.56
N THR A 127 12.11 -13.50 9.91
CA THR A 127 12.57 -13.37 11.30
C THR A 127 12.67 -11.90 11.76
N SER A 128 12.95 -10.98 10.82
CA SER A 128 13.01 -9.53 11.06
C SER A 128 11.62 -8.87 11.10
N ARG A 129 10.56 -9.56 10.66
CA ARG A 129 9.19 -9.02 10.58
C ARG A 129 8.22 -9.74 11.51
N ARG A 130 7.10 -9.07 11.78
CA ARG A 130 5.94 -9.64 12.47
C ARG A 130 4.68 -9.39 11.66
N LEU A 131 3.70 -10.26 11.86
CA LEU A 131 2.32 -9.98 11.50
C LEU A 131 1.65 -9.30 12.69
N TYR A 132 1.16 -8.09 12.48
CA TYR A 132 0.43 -7.32 13.46
C TYR A 132 -1.07 -7.38 13.16
N GLU A 133 -1.87 -7.71 14.17
CA GLU A 133 -3.32 -7.50 14.13
C GLU A 133 -3.62 -6.08 14.64
N VAL A 134 -4.39 -5.34 13.86
CA VAL A 134 -4.61 -3.91 14.04
C VAL A 134 -6.10 -3.63 14.10
N GLN A 135 -6.56 -2.98 15.17
CA GLN A 135 -7.91 -2.44 15.26
C GLN A 135 -7.91 -0.98 14.82
N LEU A 136 -8.70 -0.68 13.80
CA LEU A 136 -8.94 0.69 13.39
C LEU A 136 -10.05 1.29 14.26
N GLU A 137 -9.75 2.36 14.99
CA GLU A 137 -10.64 3.03 15.95
C GLU A 137 -10.74 4.54 15.66
N ASP A 138 -11.76 4.94 14.90
CA ASP A 138 -12.13 6.33 14.64
C ASP A 138 -13.56 6.30 14.07
N ASP A 139 -14.40 7.26 14.45
CA ASP A 139 -15.77 7.40 13.94
C ASP A 139 -15.84 8.13 12.58
N GLY A 140 -14.69 8.55 12.06
CA GLY A 140 -14.56 9.18 10.76
C GLY A 140 -14.60 8.20 9.59
N TRP A 141 -14.25 8.75 8.42
CA TRP A 141 -14.45 8.10 7.14
C TRP A 141 -13.13 7.79 6.45
N VAL A 142 -13.07 6.65 5.77
CA VAL A 142 -12.12 6.41 4.68
C VAL A 142 -12.83 6.51 3.34
N VAL A 143 -12.10 6.92 2.31
CA VAL A 143 -12.65 7.03 0.95
C VAL A 143 -12.39 5.75 0.19
N ASP A 144 -13.45 5.10 -0.30
CA ASP A 144 -13.33 4.06 -1.32
C ASP A 144 -12.94 4.72 -2.64
N ILE A 145 -11.64 4.74 -2.93
CA ILE A 145 -11.09 5.45 -4.08
C ILE A 145 -11.44 4.76 -5.41
N GLN A 146 -11.79 3.47 -5.36
CA GLN A 146 -12.09 2.66 -6.55
C GLN A 146 -13.58 2.68 -6.91
N HIS A 147 -14.44 3.20 -6.03
CA HIS A 147 -15.86 3.35 -6.32
C HIS A 147 -16.11 4.36 -7.46
N PRO A 148 -17.07 4.10 -8.37
CA PRO A 148 -17.39 5.01 -9.47
C PRO A 148 -17.64 6.46 -9.04
N ASP A 149 -18.37 6.69 -7.95
CA ASP A 149 -18.62 8.04 -7.41
C ASP A 149 -17.32 8.78 -7.06
N SER A 150 -16.37 8.11 -6.40
CA SER A 150 -15.06 8.71 -6.07
C SER A 150 -14.25 9.01 -7.33
N ILE A 151 -14.26 8.12 -8.31
CA ILE A 151 -13.57 8.32 -9.58
C ILE A 151 -14.15 9.56 -10.30
N ALA A 152 -15.47 9.64 -10.42
CA ALA A 152 -16.15 10.77 -11.06
C ALA A 152 -15.90 12.10 -10.30
N ALA A 153 -15.94 12.06 -8.97
CA ALA A 153 -15.66 13.23 -8.13
C ALA A 153 -14.22 13.74 -8.30
N LEU A 154 -13.24 12.83 -8.35
CA LEU A 154 -11.83 13.19 -8.53
C LEU A 154 -11.54 13.73 -9.93
N GLU A 155 -12.17 13.20 -10.98
CA GLU A 155 -12.04 13.74 -12.34
C GLU A 155 -12.64 15.16 -12.45
N ALA A 156 -13.80 15.38 -11.81
CA ALA A 156 -14.50 16.66 -11.81
C ALA A 156 -13.84 17.70 -10.89
N ALA A 157 -12.96 17.28 -9.97
CA ALA A 157 -12.34 18.14 -8.97
C ALA A 157 -11.66 19.37 -9.59
N HIS A 158 -11.75 20.49 -8.86
CA HIS A 158 -11.25 21.80 -9.28
C HIS A 158 -11.70 22.20 -10.70
N GLU A 159 -12.99 22.03 -11.00
CA GLU A 159 -13.58 22.40 -12.30
C GLU A 159 -12.88 21.69 -13.47
N GLY A 160 -12.60 20.39 -13.28
CA GLY A 160 -11.94 19.53 -14.26
C GLY A 160 -10.46 19.84 -14.49
N ARG A 161 -9.81 20.66 -13.64
CA ARG A 161 -8.34 20.84 -13.71
C ARG A 161 -7.60 19.54 -13.46
N ILE A 162 -8.13 18.67 -12.59
CA ILE A 162 -7.54 17.36 -12.32
C ILE A 162 -7.63 16.45 -13.55
N ALA A 163 -8.77 16.38 -14.24
CA ALA A 163 -8.87 15.65 -15.51
C ALA A 163 -7.85 16.13 -16.56
N ARG A 164 -7.64 17.45 -16.70
CA ARG A 164 -6.62 17.99 -17.62
C ARG A 164 -5.21 17.60 -17.21
N TRP A 165 -4.91 17.65 -15.91
CA TRP A 165 -3.61 17.23 -15.39
C TRP A 165 -3.37 15.73 -15.60
N LEU A 166 -4.36 14.88 -15.35
CA LEU A 166 -4.29 13.44 -15.60
C LEU A 166 -3.99 13.15 -17.08
N ALA A 167 -4.67 13.85 -18.00
CA ALA A 167 -4.41 13.71 -19.42
C ALA A 167 -2.95 14.06 -19.79
N GLN A 168 -2.36 15.07 -19.15
CA GLN A 168 -0.95 15.43 -19.33
C GLN A 168 0.02 14.36 -18.77
N GLN A 169 -0.41 13.57 -17.79
CA GLN A 169 0.33 12.41 -17.27
C GLN A 169 0.12 11.14 -18.11
N GLY A 170 -0.53 11.23 -19.27
CA GLY A 170 -0.84 10.07 -20.11
C GLY A 170 -2.00 9.22 -19.60
N VAL A 171 -2.84 9.77 -18.72
CA VAL A 171 -4.04 9.11 -18.17
C VAL A 171 -5.28 9.75 -18.82
N PRO A 172 -5.81 9.18 -19.92
CA PRO A 172 -6.95 9.77 -20.63
C PRO A 172 -8.28 9.68 -19.86
N ALA A 173 -8.38 8.72 -18.93
CA ALA A 173 -9.51 8.56 -18.01
C ALA A 173 -9.02 7.94 -16.70
N LEU A 174 -9.58 8.37 -15.57
CA LEU A 174 -9.31 7.78 -14.28
C LEU A 174 -10.07 6.47 -14.15
N THR A 175 -9.33 5.39 -13.88
CA THR A 175 -9.88 4.04 -13.78
C THR A 175 -9.24 3.30 -12.62
N VAL A 176 -9.82 2.17 -12.22
CA VAL A 176 -9.21 1.26 -11.24
C VAL A 176 -7.81 0.81 -11.68
N SER A 177 -7.55 0.64 -12.99
CA SER A 177 -6.20 0.35 -13.47
C SER A 177 -5.20 1.48 -13.23
N THR A 178 -5.62 2.75 -13.36
CA THR A 178 -4.79 3.90 -13.00
C THR A 178 -4.49 3.90 -11.51
N LEU A 179 -5.51 3.66 -10.68
CA LEU A 179 -5.42 3.63 -9.21
C LEU A 179 -4.60 2.45 -8.68
N THR A 180 -4.33 1.43 -9.50
CA THR A 180 -3.46 0.28 -9.17
C THR A 180 -2.16 0.28 -9.98
N SER A 181 -1.87 1.37 -10.71
CA SER A 181 -0.67 1.49 -11.53
C SER A 181 0.59 1.78 -10.71
N GLU A 182 1.74 1.83 -11.40
CA GLU A 182 3.02 2.25 -10.82
C GLU A 182 3.31 3.75 -10.90
N ASN A 183 2.37 4.55 -11.42
CA ASN A 183 2.52 6.00 -11.48
C ASN A 183 2.22 6.63 -10.11
N ARG A 184 3.25 6.71 -9.25
CA ARG A 184 3.12 7.26 -7.89
C ARG A 184 2.84 8.74 -7.88
N LEU A 185 3.27 9.48 -8.90
CA LEU A 185 2.91 10.89 -9.05
C LEU A 185 1.38 11.06 -9.10
N VAL A 186 0.69 10.24 -9.92
CA VAL A 186 -0.77 10.24 -10.03
C VAL A 186 -1.43 9.81 -8.72
N THR A 187 -1.03 8.68 -8.16
CA THR A 187 -1.76 8.10 -7.02
C THR A 187 -1.55 8.89 -5.72
N THR A 188 -0.37 9.45 -5.48
CA THR A 188 -0.11 10.30 -4.30
C THR A 188 -0.76 11.67 -4.43
N MET A 189 -0.83 12.25 -5.64
CA MET A 189 -1.56 13.51 -5.87
C MET A 189 -3.07 13.31 -5.59
N LEU A 190 -3.66 12.23 -6.11
CA LEU A 190 -5.06 11.91 -5.82
C LEU A 190 -5.29 11.68 -4.31
N ALA A 191 -4.35 11.04 -3.62
CA ALA A 191 -4.43 10.86 -2.17
C ALA A 191 -4.42 12.21 -1.42
N GLU A 192 -3.59 13.17 -1.85
CA GLU A 192 -3.56 14.52 -1.25
C GLU A 192 -4.88 15.27 -1.48
N LEU A 193 -5.44 15.21 -2.68
CA LEU A 193 -6.76 15.80 -2.96
C LEU A 193 -7.84 15.21 -2.06
N ILE A 194 -7.82 13.90 -1.84
CA ILE A 194 -8.76 13.24 -0.93
C ILE A 194 -8.53 13.70 0.51
N ARG A 195 -7.27 13.82 0.94
CA ARG A 195 -6.91 14.27 2.29
C ARG A 195 -7.40 15.68 2.58
N GLU A 196 -7.38 16.55 1.59
CA GLU A 196 -7.82 17.94 1.70
C GLU A 196 -9.34 18.12 1.52
N ALA A 197 -10.06 17.08 1.10
CA ALA A 197 -11.50 17.16 0.90
C ALA A 197 -12.25 17.44 2.21
N VAL A 198 -13.32 18.23 2.12
CA VAL A 198 -14.22 18.53 3.23
C VAL A 198 -15.51 17.72 3.07
N LEU A 199 -15.80 16.88 4.06
CA LEU A 199 -16.97 16.01 4.10
C LEU A 199 -18.23 16.76 4.57
N ASP A 200 -19.39 16.10 4.48
CA ASP A 200 -20.68 16.72 4.87
C ASP A 200 -20.73 17.14 6.35
N ASP A 201 -19.94 16.50 7.19
CA ASP A 201 -19.79 16.81 8.62
C ASP A 201 -18.69 17.86 8.90
N GLY A 202 -18.09 18.42 7.86
CA GLY A 202 -17.01 19.40 7.94
C GLY A 202 -15.64 18.80 8.26
N THR A 203 -15.53 17.48 8.44
CA THR A 203 -14.25 16.81 8.69
C THR A 203 -13.52 16.47 7.39
N SER A 204 -12.25 16.07 7.49
CA SER A 204 -11.48 15.49 6.37
C SER A 204 -11.38 13.97 6.49
N PRO A 205 -11.28 13.24 5.36
CA PRO A 205 -11.07 11.80 5.38
C PRO A 205 -9.84 11.37 6.16
N ARG A 206 -9.92 10.19 6.78
CA ARG A 206 -8.84 9.60 7.59
C ARG A 206 -7.84 8.80 6.77
N GLY A 207 -8.18 8.51 5.52
CA GLY A 207 -7.41 7.67 4.64
C GLY A 207 -8.22 7.18 3.45
N VAL A 208 -7.67 6.20 2.76
CA VAL A 208 -8.28 5.57 1.58
C VAL A 208 -8.49 4.07 1.79
N HIS A 209 -9.54 3.55 1.17
CA HIS A 209 -9.87 2.15 1.02
C HIS A 209 -9.74 1.76 -0.45
N PHE A 210 -9.14 0.61 -0.72
CA PHE A 210 -8.92 0.11 -2.08
C PHE A 210 -8.79 -1.41 -2.07
N GLY A 211 -9.21 -2.07 -3.15
CA GLY A 211 -8.89 -3.47 -3.40
C GLY A 211 -7.38 -3.63 -3.61
N SER A 212 -6.80 -4.65 -2.96
CA SER A 212 -5.39 -4.99 -3.15
C SER A 212 -5.10 -5.37 -4.60
N LYS A 213 -3.95 -4.92 -5.11
CA LYS A 213 -3.44 -5.33 -6.43
C LYS A 213 -2.90 -6.76 -6.41
N HIS A 214 -2.50 -7.22 -5.23
CA HIS A 214 -1.67 -8.41 -5.05
C HIS A 214 -2.42 -9.54 -4.31
N GLY A 215 -3.32 -9.18 -3.40
CA GLY A 215 -4.19 -10.08 -2.64
C GLY A 215 -5.64 -10.07 -3.13
N GLY A 216 -6.49 -10.84 -2.45
CA GLY A 216 -7.91 -11.02 -2.81
C GLY A 216 -8.88 -10.19 -1.98
N ALA A 217 -8.38 -9.30 -1.13
CA ALA A 217 -9.14 -8.57 -0.12
C ALA A 217 -8.83 -7.07 -0.18
N TRP A 218 -9.46 -6.26 0.68
CA TRP A 218 -9.18 -4.83 0.70
C TRP A 218 -7.88 -4.48 1.45
N CYS A 219 -7.34 -3.31 1.11
CA CYS A 219 -6.32 -2.58 1.84
C CYS A 219 -6.84 -1.19 2.22
N ARG A 220 -6.29 -0.63 3.29
CA ARG A 220 -6.52 0.76 3.70
C ARG A 220 -5.19 1.44 3.97
N GLY A 221 -5.04 2.66 3.47
CA GLY A 221 -3.95 3.56 3.84
C GLY A 221 -4.50 4.63 4.79
N ILE A 222 -4.08 4.62 6.04
CA ILE A 222 -4.54 5.53 7.09
C ILE A 222 -3.52 6.62 7.28
N TRP A 223 -3.92 7.88 7.08
CA TRP A 223 -3.02 9.01 7.30
C TRP A 223 -2.93 9.31 8.79
N ILE A 224 -1.71 9.27 9.31
CA ILE A 224 -1.40 9.59 10.71
C ILE A 224 -1.08 11.10 10.78
N PRO A 225 -1.77 11.86 11.65
CA PRO A 225 -1.51 13.29 11.84
C PRO A 225 -0.08 13.60 12.30
N GLU A 226 0.45 14.75 11.90
CA GLU A 226 1.86 15.14 12.07
C GLU A 226 2.24 15.58 13.50
N SER A 227 1.30 15.81 14.44
CA SER A 227 1.66 16.11 15.85
C SER A 227 0.48 16.15 16.86
N ALA A 228 0.66 15.41 17.97
CA ALA A 228 -0.10 15.39 19.24
C ALA A 228 -1.56 14.83 19.19
N PRO A 229 -2.09 14.30 20.32
CA PRO A 229 -3.11 13.25 20.35
C PRO A 229 -4.44 13.72 19.72
N PRO A 230 -5.12 12.85 18.96
CA PRO A 230 -5.72 11.66 19.54
C PRO A 230 -4.87 10.40 19.39
N ALA A 231 -5.27 9.34 20.12
CA ALA A 231 -4.68 8.01 20.01
C ALA A 231 -4.57 7.60 18.52
N PRO A 232 -3.54 6.82 18.14
CA PRO A 232 -3.42 6.36 16.77
C PRO A 232 -4.73 5.68 16.37
N ARG A 233 -5.27 6.07 15.22
CA ARG A 233 -6.47 5.45 14.61
C ARG A 233 -6.30 3.94 14.37
N ALA A 234 -5.11 3.42 14.60
CA ALA A 234 -4.69 2.04 14.48
C ALA A 234 -4.10 1.60 15.83
N VAL A 235 -4.80 0.72 16.53
CA VAL A 235 -4.38 0.10 17.79
C VAL A 235 -3.83 -1.28 17.48
N ILE A 236 -2.61 -1.58 17.91
CA ILE A 236 -2.03 -2.92 17.76
C ILE A 236 -2.64 -3.83 18.82
N LEU A 237 -3.38 -4.85 18.39
CA LEU A 237 -4.01 -5.84 19.26
C LEU A 237 -3.06 -6.99 19.59
N SER A 238 -2.28 -7.44 18.62
CA SER A 238 -1.30 -8.50 18.78
C SER A 238 -0.15 -8.39 17.79
N GLU A 239 0.98 -8.99 18.14
CA GLU A 239 2.11 -9.22 17.25
C GLU A 239 2.44 -10.71 17.22
N THR A 240 2.62 -11.27 16.02
CA THR A 240 2.88 -12.70 15.82
C THR A 240 4.15 -12.89 15.00
N LEU A 241 4.99 -13.84 15.43
CA LEU A 241 6.14 -14.30 14.66
C LEU A 241 5.66 -14.92 13.34
N ILE A 242 6.30 -14.56 12.23
CA ILE A 242 5.99 -15.15 10.93
C ILE A 242 6.69 -16.52 10.85
N ALA A 243 5.97 -17.56 11.22
CA ALA A 243 6.45 -18.93 11.16
C ALA A 243 6.57 -19.39 9.69
N ILE A 244 7.48 -20.33 9.44
CA ILE A 244 7.70 -20.91 8.11
C ILE A 244 6.49 -21.70 7.60
N ASP A 245 5.70 -22.24 8.53
CA ASP A 245 4.49 -23.02 8.31
C ASP A 245 3.20 -22.20 8.46
N ASP A 246 3.31 -20.86 8.51
CA ASP A 246 2.14 -19.98 8.55
C ASP A 246 1.25 -20.22 7.30
N PRO A 247 -0.04 -20.57 7.48
CA PRO A 247 -0.89 -20.96 6.36
C PRO A 247 -1.18 -19.82 5.38
N ALA A 248 -1.23 -18.57 5.87
CA ALA A 248 -1.47 -17.40 5.03
C ALA A 248 -0.21 -17.03 4.23
N LEU A 249 0.97 -17.14 4.84
CA LEU A 249 2.26 -17.03 4.16
C LEU A 249 2.37 -18.08 3.05
N LEU A 250 2.19 -19.36 3.38
CA LEU A 250 2.31 -20.47 2.43
C LEU A 250 1.32 -20.35 1.28
N THR A 251 0.09 -19.90 1.56
CA THR A 251 -0.92 -19.68 0.51
C THR A 251 -0.51 -18.54 -0.43
N THR A 252 0.02 -17.45 0.11
CA THR A 252 0.51 -16.32 -0.68
C THR A 252 1.73 -16.71 -1.52
N ALA A 253 2.71 -17.37 -0.91
CA ALA A 253 3.91 -17.86 -1.58
C ALA A 253 3.56 -18.78 -2.75
N ARG A 254 2.63 -19.72 -2.56
CA ARG A 254 2.11 -20.60 -3.62
C ARG A 254 1.50 -19.82 -4.78
N ARG A 255 0.64 -18.83 -4.48
CA ARG A 255 0.02 -17.97 -5.51
C ARG A 255 1.07 -17.19 -6.32
N PHE A 256 2.17 -16.79 -5.67
CA PHE A 256 3.25 -16.03 -6.30
C PHE A 256 4.37 -16.88 -6.87
N ARG A 257 4.33 -18.21 -6.66
CA ARG A 257 5.38 -19.17 -7.02
C ARG A 257 6.72 -18.79 -6.35
N LEU A 258 6.66 -18.44 -5.07
CA LEU A 258 7.82 -18.14 -4.24
C LEU A 258 8.21 -19.34 -3.41
N ASP A 259 9.51 -19.57 -3.29
CA ASP A 259 10.10 -20.37 -2.22
C ASP A 259 10.29 -19.47 -0.99
N VAL A 260 9.82 -19.89 0.18
CA VAL A 260 9.94 -19.11 1.44
C VAL A 260 10.92 -19.72 2.44
N GLY A 261 11.71 -20.69 1.96
CA GLY A 261 12.58 -21.54 2.78
C GLY A 261 11.78 -22.64 3.45
#